data_AF-A0A2S6PM33-F1
#
_entry.id   AF-A0A2S6PM33-F1
#
_cell.length_a   1.000
_cell.length_b   1.000
_cell.length_c   1.000
_cell.angle_alpha   90.00
_cell.angle_beta   90.00
_cell.angle_gamma   90.00
#
_symmetry.space_group_name_H-M   'P 1'
#
loop_
_entity.id
_entity.type
_entity.pdbx_description
1 polymer ?
#
loop_
_entity_poly.entity_id
_entity_poly.type
_entity_poly.pdbx_seq_one_letter_code
_entity_poly.pdbx_strand_id
1 'polypeptide(L)'
;MTAPAPDLEHLRHQIDQLVRAGDTRQLKVVRDQLKAHIDKRALARRTREYGTAPVRWVQERLRQTVWSKQREILHAVRDHRRTAVRSGHGVGKSWTAALVACWWLDTHPPGEAFVVSTAPTFSQVRAILWRYIRKHHRTGNLAGRVNQTEWLIDDELVGYGRKPADTDEDGFQGIHARYVLVILDEACGIPEQLWVAADALATGPDCRILAIGNPDNPASHFRKVCTPGSGWHQMSISAFDSPNLTGEDVPEEMAAALVSREWVEEKATEWGVDNPIYRAKVLGEFSTDAANQVVRQSDVASCRAATDRRPKTEELEPVELGVDVGGGGDETVIRERRGRRAGREWSAHTDRPEVIAPLILRAIKETGATAVKVDSIGIGFGVIGELRNAATRGEHSAHIIAVNVGSAASEPDKFINLRAEIWWSLGRGLSESGGWDLAMMDNADTTVAQLLEPRWDTDPKGRIRVEKKDEIRKRLGRSPDNADALLLAYYSAGRPRVRWL
;
A
#
# COMPACT_ATOMS: atom_id res chain seq x y z
N MET A 1 28.27 -36.51 3.09
CA MET A 1 29.43 -36.98 3.87
C MET A 1 30.06 -35.78 4.57
N THR A 2 30.00 -35.71 5.89
CA THR A 2 30.67 -34.66 6.67
C THR A 2 32.18 -34.82 6.53
N ALA A 3 32.90 -33.77 6.12
CA ALA A 3 34.35 -33.76 6.15
C ALA A 3 34.84 -34.17 7.56
N PRO A 4 35.89 -35.03 7.66
CA PRO A 4 36.41 -35.46 8.96
C PRO A 4 36.73 -34.25 9.83
N ALA A 5 36.55 -34.40 11.15
CA ALA A 5 36.94 -33.35 12.07
C ALA A 5 38.44 -33.08 11.90
N PRO A 6 38.84 -31.80 11.78
CA PRO A 6 40.25 -31.49 11.65
C PRO A 6 40.97 -31.96 12.92
N ASP A 7 42.11 -32.63 12.75
CA ASP A 7 42.94 -33.09 13.85
C ASP A 7 43.45 -31.88 14.62
N LEU A 8 42.91 -31.68 15.83
CA LEU A 8 43.20 -30.52 16.67
C LEU A 8 44.65 -30.49 17.14
N GLU A 9 45.29 -31.65 17.27
CA GLU A 9 46.68 -31.76 17.71
C GLU A 9 47.63 -31.38 16.57
N HIS A 10 47.34 -31.89 15.37
CA HIS A 10 48.05 -31.51 14.15
C HIS A 10 47.93 -30.00 13.84
N LEU A 11 46.73 -29.43 13.99
CA LEU A 11 46.49 -28.00 13.78
C LEU A 11 47.20 -27.11 14.79
N ARG A 12 47.21 -27.50 16.07
CA ARG A 12 47.98 -26.79 17.09
C ARG A 12 49.46 -26.79 16.74
N HIS A 13 50.00 -27.95 16.37
CA HIS A 13 51.39 -28.07 15.97
C HIS A 13 51.72 -27.19 14.75
N GLN A 14 50.84 -27.19 13.73
CA GLN A 14 50.99 -26.35 12.55
C GLN A 14 50.96 -24.85 12.90
N ILE A 15 50.02 -24.40 13.72
CA ILE A 15 49.94 -23.00 14.16
C ILE A 15 51.20 -22.61 14.94
N ASP A 16 51.65 -23.45 15.87
CA ASP A 16 52.85 -23.19 16.68
C ASP A 16 54.11 -23.07 15.81
N GLN A 17 54.25 -23.91 14.78
CA GLN A 17 55.35 -23.81 13.81
C GLN A 17 55.29 -22.51 13.02
N LEU A 18 54.12 -22.12 12.52
CA LEU A 18 53.94 -20.91 11.73
C LEU A 18 54.15 -19.63 12.55
N VAL A 19 53.74 -19.63 13.83
CA VAL A 19 54.01 -18.54 14.78
C VAL A 19 55.51 -18.41 15.04
N ARG A 20 56.22 -19.52 15.28
CA ARG A 20 57.69 -19.51 15.46
C ARG A 20 58.43 -19.03 14.21
N ALA A 21 57.91 -19.33 13.02
CA ALA A 21 58.49 -18.92 11.74
C ALA A 21 58.12 -17.48 11.33
N GLY A 22 57.18 -16.82 12.02
CA GLY A 22 56.69 -15.49 11.65
C GLY A 22 55.87 -15.44 10.35
N ASP A 23 55.38 -16.58 9.85
CA ASP A 23 54.65 -16.68 8.58
C ASP A 23 53.19 -16.25 8.73
N THR A 24 52.99 -14.94 8.79
CA THR A 24 51.67 -14.30 8.91
C THR A 24 50.72 -14.61 7.75
N ARG A 25 51.26 -14.92 6.56
CA ARG A 25 50.45 -15.24 5.37
C ARG A 25 49.83 -16.63 5.51
N GLN A 26 50.61 -17.64 5.88
CA GLN A 26 50.08 -18.99 6.11
C GLN A 26 49.17 -19.05 7.34
N LEU A 27 49.47 -18.29 8.42
CA LEU A 27 48.56 -18.17 9.57
C LEU A 27 47.19 -17.63 9.16
N LYS A 28 47.14 -16.65 8.26
CA LYS A 28 45.88 -16.15 7.69
C LYS A 28 45.12 -17.24 6.93
N VAL A 29 45.80 -18.04 6.11
CA VAL A 29 45.18 -19.16 5.37
C VAL A 29 44.59 -20.20 6.32
N VAL A 30 45.34 -20.64 7.34
CA VAL A 30 44.87 -21.62 8.33
C VAL A 30 43.67 -21.08 9.11
N ARG A 31 43.72 -19.81 9.54
CA ARG A 31 42.59 -19.13 10.19
C ARG A 31 41.35 -19.11 9.29
N ASP A 32 41.50 -18.74 8.03
CA ASP A 32 40.38 -18.62 7.09
C ASP A 32 39.78 -20.01 6.79
N GLN A 33 40.60 -21.07 6.68
CA GLN A 33 40.15 -22.46 6.55
C GLN A 33 39.39 -22.96 7.80
N LEU A 34 39.92 -22.69 9.00
CA LEU A 34 39.26 -23.03 10.26
C LEU A 34 37.92 -22.32 10.39
N LYS A 35 37.88 -21.03 10.05
CA LYS A 35 36.65 -20.22 10.05
C LYS A 35 35.62 -20.83 9.09
N ALA A 36 36.00 -21.11 7.84
CA ALA A 36 35.11 -21.74 6.87
C ALA A 36 34.55 -23.10 7.35
N HIS A 37 35.38 -23.91 8.02
CA HIS A 37 34.93 -25.20 8.57
C HIS A 37 33.97 -25.05 9.74
N ILE A 38 34.23 -24.10 10.65
CA ILE A 38 33.33 -23.76 11.77
C ILE A 38 32.00 -23.25 11.22
N ASP A 39 32.04 -22.34 10.25
CA ASP A 39 30.86 -21.72 9.65
C ASP A 39 30.01 -22.78 8.93
N LYS A 40 30.64 -23.69 8.19
CA LYS A 40 29.95 -24.83 7.52
C LYS A 40 29.31 -25.79 8.52
N ARG A 41 29.96 -26.10 9.65
CA ARG A 41 29.37 -26.94 10.71
C ARG A 41 28.23 -26.23 11.43
N ALA A 42 28.40 -24.96 11.75
CA ALA A 42 27.38 -24.15 12.40
C ALA A 42 26.14 -24.04 11.50
N LEU A 43 26.33 -23.85 10.19
CA LEU A 43 25.28 -23.86 9.20
C LEU A 43 24.58 -25.21 9.09
N ALA A 44 25.32 -26.31 8.92
CA ALA A 44 24.73 -27.64 8.82
C ALA A 44 23.89 -27.99 10.07
N ARG A 45 24.32 -27.53 11.24
CA ARG A 45 23.52 -27.60 12.48
C ARG A 45 22.24 -26.77 12.36
N ARG A 46 22.34 -25.50 11.95
CA ARG A 46 21.18 -24.61 11.77
C ARG A 46 20.17 -25.17 10.77
N THR A 47 20.60 -25.62 9.59
CA THR A 47 19.74 -26.23 8.58
C THR A 47 18.99 -27.44 9.15
N ARG A 48 19.68 -28.30 9.90
CA ARG A 48 19.05 -29.47 10.54
C ARG A 48 18.03 -29.09 11.61
N GLU A 49 18.33 -28.08 12.43
CA GLU A 49 17.48 -27.68 13.56
C GLU A 49 16.28 -26.83 13.12
N TYR A 50 16.47 -25.97 12.11
CA TYR A 50 15.56 -24.88 11.78
C TYR A 50 15.04 -24.89 10.34
N GLY A 51 15.66 -25.65 9.43
CA GLY A 51 15.31 -25.66 8.01
C GLY A 51 13.88 -26.11 7.72
N THR A 52 13.29 -26.95 8.58
CA THR A 52 11.88 -27.35 8.51
C THR A 52 11.01 -26.81 9.65
N ALA A 53 11.60 -25.99 10.53
CA ALA A 53 10.97 -25.47 11.73
C ALA A 53 11.07 -23.92 11.80
N PRO A 54 10.43 -23.19 10.86
CA PRO A 54 10.56 -21.74 10.77
C PRO A 54 10.08 -21.01 12.04
N VAL A 55 9.00 -21.47 12.67
CA VAL A 55 8.50 -20.89 13.93
C VAL A 55 9.52 -21.03 15.06
N ARG A 56 10.11 -22.22 15.18
CA ARG A 56 11.16 -22.49 16.17
C ARG A 56 12.40 -21.64 15.92
N TRP A 57 12.75 -21.42 14.65
CA TRP A 57 13.83 -20.49 14.28
C TRP A 57 13.55 -19.08 14.80
N VAL A 58 12.35 -18.55 14.61
CA VAL A 58 11.99 -17.21 15.12
C VAL A 58 12.11 -17.16 16.65
N GLN A 59 11.58 -18.16 17.34
CA GLN A 59 11.56 -18.22 18.80
C GLN A 59 12.95 -18.40 19.42
N GLU A 60 13.80 -19.28 18.86
CA GLU A 60 15.08 -19.63 19.46
C GLU A 60 16.24 -18.79 18.93
N ARG A 61 16.25 -18.45 17.63
CA ARG A 61 17.32 -17.66 17.00
C ARG A 61 17.11 -16.17 17.12
N LEU A 62 15.88 -15.68 16.89
CA LEU A 62 15.58 -14.26 16.99
C LEU A 62 15.06 -13.86 18.38
N ARG A 63 14.66 -14.83 19.23
CA ARG A 63 14.00 -14.58 20.52
C ARG A 63 12.76 -13.70 20.37
N GLN A 64 11.99 -13.97 19.32
CA GLN A 64 10.78 -13.23 18.98
C GLN A 64 9.55 -14.14 19.03
N THR A 65 8.41 -13.56 19.32
CA THR A 65 7.11 -14.24 19.28
C THR A 65 6.48 -14.06 17.90
N VAL A 66 5.75 -15.07 17.45
CA VAL A 66 4.87 -15.03 16.27
C VAL A 66 3.50 -15.55 16.69
N TRP A 67 2.45 -14.80 16.39
CA TRP A 67 1.07 -15.21 16.70
C TRP A 67 0.52 -16.18 15.66
N SER A 68 -0.66 -16.75 15.90
CA SER A 68 -1.24 -17.88 15.14
C SER A 68 -1.15 -17.75 13.63
N LYS A 69 -1.66 -16.66 13.02
CA LYS A 69 -1.63 -16.52 11.55
C LYS A 69 -0.24 -16.28 10.97
N GLN A 70 0.67 -15.65 11.73
CA GLN A 70 2.06 -15.52 11.29
C GLN A 70 2.76 -16.88 11.25
N ARG A 71 2.47 -17.77 12.22
CA ARG A 71 2.93 -19.16 12.22
C ARG A 71 2.40 -19.92 11.01
N GLU A 72 1.12 -19.74 10.68
CA GLU A 72 0.53 -20.35 9.48
C GLU A 72 1.27 -19.90 8.19
N ILE A 73 1.59 -18.61 8.03
CA ILE A 73 2.34 -18.11 6.85
C ILE A 73 3.72 -18.77 6.77
N LEU A 74 4.45 -18.82 7.89
CA LEU A 74 5.78 -19.43 7.95
C LEU A 74 5.75 -20.90 7.53
N HIS A 75 4.74 -21.65 7.96
CA HIS A 75 4.54 -23.04 7.55
C HIS A 75 4.10 -23.16 6.08
N ALA A 76 3.21 -22.29 5.62
CA ALA A 76 2.75 -22.31 4.23
C ALA A 76 3.91 -22.10 3.25
N VAL A 77 4.82 -21.16 3.52
CA VAL A 77 6.01 -20.95 2.67
C VAL A 77 6.96 -22.15 2.71
N ARG A 78 7.11 -22.84 3.86
CA ARG A 78 7.88 -24.08 3.94
C ARG A 78 7.29 -25.15 3.02
N ASP A 79 5.97 -25.35 3.11
CA ASP A 79 5.27 -26.51 2.55
C ASP A 79 4.82 -26.33 1.10
N HIS A 80 4.64 -25.09 0.64
CA HIS A 80 4.07 -24.80 -0.68
C HIS A 80 4.99 -23.93 -1.53
N ARG A 81 5.18 -24.33 -2.80
CA ARG A 81 5.98 -23.56 -3.78
C ARG A 81 5.48 -22.14 -3.98
N ARG A 82 4.16 -21.92 -3.90
CA ARG A 82 3.53 -20.63 -4.17
C ARG A 82 2.45 -20.38 -3.12
N THR A 83 2.62 -19.32 -2.33
CA THR A 83 1.74 -18.93 -1.23
C THR A 83 1.22 -17.50 -1.46
N ALA A 84 -0.10 -17.32 -1.46
CA ALA A 84 -0.78 -16.04 -1.60
C ALA A 84 -1.57 -15.72 -0.33
N VAL A 85 -1.31 -14.57 0.29
CA VAL A 85 -1.88 -14.15 1.57
C VAL A 85 -2.59 -12.80 1.39
N ARG A 86 -3.91 -12.84 1.20
CA ARG A 86 -4.73 -11.63 1.23
C ARG A 86 -4.98 -11.24 2.68
N SER A 87 -4.83 -9.97 3.03
CA SER A 87 -4.94 -9.58 4.43
C SER A 87 -5.35 -8.14 4.67
N GLY A 88 -5.93 -7.87 5.84
CA GLY A 88 -6.28 -6.53 6.29
C GLY A 88 -5.08 -5.69 6.75
N HIS A 89 -5.36 -4.46 7.14
CA HIS A 89 -4.39 -3.52 7.70
C HIS A 89 -4.00 -3.88 9.13
N GLY A 90 -2.77 -3.52 9.51
CA GLY A 90 -2.29 -3.67 10.89
C GLY A 90 -2.06 -5.10 11.38
N VAL A 91 -2.02 -6.12 10.51
CA VAL A 91 -1.81 -7.53 10.94
C VAL A 91 -0.34 -8.01 10.89
N GLY A 92 0.62 -7.12 10.62
CA GLY A 92 2.04 -7.46 10.60
C GLY A 92 2.54 -8.21 9.35
N LYS A 93 1.95 -7.95 8.18
CA LYS A 93 2.29 -8.56 6.86
C LYS A 93 3.78 -8.50 6.51
N SER A 94 4.30 -7.30 6.26
CA SER A 94 5.68 -7.09 5.80
C SER A 94 6.72 -7.49 6.84
N TRP A 95 6.35 -7.43 8.13
CA TRP A 95 7.17 -7.96 9.22
C TRP A 95 7.31 -9.49 9.12
N THR A 96 6.20 -10.19 8.87
CA THR A 96 6.20 -11.65 8.66
C THR A 96 6.96 -12.03 7.39
N ALA A 97 6.79 -11.29 6.29
CA ALA A 97 7.56 -11.51 5.07
C ALA A 97 9.08 -11.33 5.28
N ALA A 98 9.49 -10.36 6.10
CA ALA A 98 10.89 -10.17 6.46
C ALA A 98 11.43 -11.34 7.31
N LEU A 99 10.64 -11.92 8.21
CA LEU A 99 11.02 -13.15 8.92
C LEU A 99 11.26 -14.30 7.96
N VAL A 100 10.38 -14.48 6.97
CA VAL A 100 10.52 -15.51 5.93
C VAL A 100 11.83 -15.33 5.17
N ALA A 101 12.17 -14.11 4.75
CA ALA A 101 13.44 -13.80 4.09
C ALA A 101 14.67 -14.15 4.96
N CYS A 102 14.67 -13.72 6.22
CA CYS A 102 15.78 -13.97 7.13
C CYS A 102 15.93 -15.46 7.50
N TRP A 103 14.82 -16.17 7.71
CA TRP A 103 14.83 -17.62 7.93
C TRP A 103 15.40 -18.34 6.72
N TRP A 104 14.98 -17.96 5.52
CA TRP A 104 15.43 -18.57 4.28
C TRP A 104 16.94 -18.49 4.12
N LEU A 105 17.52 -17.29 4.31
CA LEU A 105 18.96 -17.07 4.17
C LEU A 105 19.81 -17.63 5.34
N ASP A 106 19.27 -17.72 6.56
CA ASP A 106 20.03 -18.28 7.71
C ASP A 106 20.06 -19.82 7.74
N THR A 107 19.11 -20.47 7.05
CA THR A 107 18.92 -21.93 7.11
C THR A 107 19.32 -22.69 5.86
N HIS A 108 19.59 -22.02 4.74
CA HIS A 108 20.08 -22.64 3.52
C HIS A 108 21.57 -22.35 3.26
N PRO A 109 22.25 -23.17 2.44
CA PRO A 109 23.65 -22.94 2.14
C PRO A 109 23.92 -21.59 1.46
N PRO A 110 24.92 -20.82 1.93
CA PRO A 110 25.44 -19.66 1.20
C PRO A 110 25.82 -20.06 -0.23
N GLY A 111 25.44 -19.24 -1.21
CA GLY A 111 25.61 -19.52 -2.65
C GLY A 111 24.55 -20.45 -3.26
N GLU A 112 23.73 -21.14 -2.47
CA GLU A 112 22.61 -21.96 -2.97
C GLU A 112 21.23 -21.31 -2.75
N ALA A 113 21.14 -20.29 -1.89
CA ALA A 113 19.91 -19.57 -1.59
C ALA A 113 19.99 -18.10 -1.98
N PHE A 114 18.89 -17.59 -2.53
CA PHE A 114 18.78 -16.19 -2.94
C PHE A 114 17.39 -15.64 -2.62
N VAL A 115 17.33 -14.44 -2.04
CA VAL A 115 16.06 -13.74 -1.78
C VAL A 115 15.88 -12.56 -2.72
N VAL A 116 14.78 -12.57 -3.47
CA VAL A 116 14.33 -11.44 -4.27
C VAL A 116 13.08 -10.88 -3.63
N SER A 117 12.98 -9.55 -3.55
CA SER A 117 11.74 -8.92 -3.14
C SER A 117 11.37 -7.72 -3.99
N THR A 118 10.08 -7.48 -4.11
CA THR A 118 9.53 -6.26 -4.71
C THR A 118 8.27 -5.81 -3.99
N ALA A 119 7.89 -4.56 -4.24
CA ALA A 119 6.72 -3.87 -3.73
C ALA A 119 6.27 -2.87 -4.81
N PRO A 120 5.08 -2.23 -4.73
CA PRO A 120 4.59 -1.32 -5.78
C PRO A 120 5.51 -0.13 -6.06
N THR A 121 6.30 0.32 -5.07
CA THR A 121 7.31 1.38 -5.23
C THR A 121 8.65 0.97 -4.63
N PHE A 122 9.75 1.53 -5.14
CA PHE A 122 11.08 1.30 -4.55
C PHE A 122 11.15 1.83 -3.10
N SER A 123 10.45 2.93 -2.84
CA SER A 123 10.32 3.51 -1.51
C SER A 123 9.71 2.51 -0.51
N GLN A 124 8.67 1.77 -0.88
CA GLN A 124 8.07 0.73 -0.04
C GLN A 124 9.03 -0.44 0.19
N VAL A 125 9.72 -0.93 -0.84
CA VAL A 125 10.75 -1.97 -0.70
C VAL A 125 11.76 -1.58 0.38
N ARG A 126 12.34 -0.38 0.27
CA ARG A 126 13.39 0.12 1.16
C ARG A 126 12.89 0.41 2.58
N ALA A 127 11.75 1.09 2.70
CA ALA A 127 11.26 1.67 3.95
C ALA A 127 10.39 0.71 4.78
N ILE A 128 9.79 -0.31 4.15
CA ILE A 128 8.89 -1.26 4.81
C ILE A 128 9.59 -2.61 4.97
N LEU A 129 9.62 -3.44 3.93
CA LEU A 129 10.14 -4.81 4.02
C LEU A 129 11.61 -4.84 4.45
N TRP A 130 12.48 -4.10 3.77
CA TRP A 130 13.92 -4.11 4.07
C TRP A 130 14.28 -3.45 5.40
N ARG A 131 13.43 -2.55 5.90
CA ARG A 131 13.56 -2.03 7.27
C ARG A 131 13.43 -3.16 8.29
N TYR A 132 12.48 -4.07 8.10
CA TYR A 132 12.30 -5.22 8.98
C TYR A 132 13.40 -6.27 8.77
N ILE A 133 13.82 -6.55 7.52
CA ILE A 133 14.96 -7.44 7.26
C ILE A 133 16.20 -6.97 8.02
N ARG A 134 16.54 -5.67 7.96
CA ARG A 134 17.64 -5.08 8.74
C ARG A 134 17.46 -5.27 10.25
N LYS A 135 16.23 -5.11 10.76
CA LYS A 135 15.92 -5.30 12.18
C LYS A 135 16.17 -6.75 12.60
N HIS A 136 15.60 -7.71 11.90
CA HIS A 136 15.75 -9.14 12.19
C HIS A 136 17.19 -9.62 12.00
N HIS A 137 17.88 -9.14 10.96
CA HIS A 137 19.30 -9.40 10.74
C HIS A 137 20.15 -9.02 11.95
N ARG A 138 19.98 -7.78 12.44
CA ARG A 138 20.71 -7.28 13.61
C ARG A 138 20.34 -8.05 14.88
N THR A 139 19.06 -8.27 15.13
CA THR A 139 18.59 -8.99 16.32
C THR A 139 19.08 -10.43 16.36
N GLY A 140 19.08 -11.12 15.21
CA GLY A 140 19.53 -12.51 15.09
C GLY A 140 21.03 -12.69 14.96
N ASN A 141 21.80 -11.59 14.84
CA ASN A 141 23.23 -11.61 14.48
C ASN A 141 23.48 -12.52 13.26
N LEU A 142 22.67 -12.34 12.22
CA LEU A 142 22.70 -13.19 11.03
C LEU A 142 23.96 -12.91 10.20
N ALA A 143 24.38 -13.88 9.39
CA ALA A 143 25.62 -13.79 8.63
C ALA A 143 25.62 -12.59 7.66
N GLY A 144 26.82 -12.04 7.43
CA GLY A 144 27.02 -10.98 6.45
C GLY A 144 26.52 -9.60 6.89
N ARG A 145 26.23 -8.74 5.91
CA ARG A 145 25.78 -7.36 6.10
C ARG A 145 24.54 -7.06 5.26
N VAL A 146 23.66 -6.22 5.80
CA VAL A 146 22.46 -5.74 5.11
C VAL A 146 22.53 -4.23 4.97
N ASN A 147 22.40 -3.72 3.74
CA ASN A 147 22.32 -2.28 3.46
C ASN A 147 20.85 -1.83 3.33
N GLN A 148 20.57 -0.79 2.53
CA GLN A 148 19.20 -0.30 2.32
C GLN A 148 18.27 -1.30 1.63
N THR A 149 18.78 -2.10 0.70
CA THR A 149 17.98 -3.02 -0.13
C THR A 149 18.75 -4.27 -0.58
N GLU A 150 19.93 -4.55 -0.04
CA GLU A 150 20.77 -5.69 -0.42
C GLU A 150 21.36 -6.36 0.81
N TRP A 151 21.53 -7.69 0.73
CA TRP A 151 22.17 -8.51 1.74
C TRP A 151 23.36 -9.23 1.11
N LEU A 152 24.55 -9.04 1.69
CA LEU A 152 25.78 -9.70 1.27
C LEU A 152 26.33 -10.62 2.35
N ILE A 153 26.77 -11.82 1.99
CA ILE A 153 27.53 -12.76 2.85
C ILE A 153 28.87 -13.01 2.17
N ASP A 154 29.98 -12.77 2.87
CA ASP A 154 31.34 -12.90 2.31
C ASP A 154 31.53 -12.17 0.97
N ASP A 155 30.96 -10.95 0.87
CA ASP A 155 30.91 -10.09 -0.32
C ASP A 155 30.13 -10.64 -1.52
N GLU A 156 29.47 -11.79 -1.39
CA GLU A 156 28.50 -12.32 -2.35
C GLU A 156 27.10 -11.76 -2.06
N LEU A 157 26.42 -11.26 -3.10
CA LEU A 157 25.04 -10.81 -3.00
C LEU A 157 24.11 -12.03 -2.88
N VAL A 158 23.40 -12.15 -1.75
CA VAL A 158 22.48 -13.27 -1.47
C VAL A 158 21.02 -12.85 -1.43
N GLY A 159 20.76 -11.54 -1.53
CA GLY A 159 19.40 -11.07 -1.75
C GLY A 159 19.32 -9.57 -1.98
N TYR A 160 18.27 -9.16 -2.67
CA TYR A 160 17.98 -7.76 -2.91
C TYR A 160 16.49 -7.44 -3.03
N GLY A 161 16.17 -6.17 -2.82
CA GLY A 161 14.87 -5.57 -3.06
C GLY A 161 14.94 -4.55 -4.18
N ARG A 162 14.13 -4.71 -5.21
CA ARG A 162 14.07 -3.77 -6.34
C ARG A 162 12.63 -3.54 -6.79
N LYS A 163 12.40 -2.38 -7.41
CA LYS A 163 11.23 -2.12 -8.24
C LYS A 163 11.73 -1.93 -9.67
N PRO A 164 11.72 -2.99 -10.51
CA PRO A 164 11.98 -2.81 -11.93
C PRO A 164 10.91 -1.90 -12.55
N ALA A 165 11.23 -1.31 -13.70
CA ALA A 165 10.23 -0.60 -14.49
C ALA A 165 9.06 -1.55 -14.82
N ASP A 166 7.84 -1.04 -14.89
CA ASP A 166 6.65 -1.88 -15.05
C ASP A 166 6.66 -2.70 -16.35
N THR A 167 7.45 -2.28 -17.35
CA THR A 167 7.63 -2.94 -18.65
C THR A 167 8.87 -3.83 -18.71
N ASP A 168 9.66 -3.91 -17.64
CA ASP A 168 10.93 -4.64 -17.62
C ASP A 168 10.72 -6.09 -17.21
N GLU A 169 10.51 -6.96 -18.21
CA GLU A 169 10.40 -8.42 -18.03
C GLU A 169 11.72 -9.04 -17.54
N ASP A 170 12.84 -8.34 -17.74
CA ASP A 170 14.18 -8.79 -17.41
C ASP A 170 14.67 -8.26 -16.05
N GLY A 171 13.81 -7.54 -15.31
CA GLY A 171 14.17 -6.81 -14.09
C GLY A 171 14.75 -7.64 -12.95
N PHE A 172 14.65 -8.98 -13.04
CA PHE A 172 15.23 -9.93 -12.10
C PHE A 172 16.21 -10.95 -12.73
N GLN A 173 16.66 -10.75 -13.97
CA GLN A 173 17.57 -11.70 -14.63
C GLN A 173 18.88 -11.97 -13.87
N GLY A 174 19.50 -13.11 -14.17
CA GLY A 174 20.83 -13.49 -13.69
C GLY A 174 20.88 -14.14 -12.31
N ILE A 175 19.73 -14.36 -11.68
CA ILE A 175 19.64 -15.11 -10.42
C ILE A 175 19.49 -16.59 -10.73
N HIS A 176 20.50 -17.39 -10.37
CA HIS A 176 20.45 -18.83 -10.46
C HIS A 176 20.91 -19.45 -9.15
N ALA A 177 19.95 -19.86 -8.32
CA ALA A 177 20.19 -20.53 -7.06
C ALA A 177 19.20 -21.70 -6.91
N ARG A 178 19.55 -22.71 -6.12
CA ARG A 178 18.66 -23.85 -5.86
C ARG A 178 17.43 -23.44 -5.06
N TYR A 179 17.64 -22.58 -4.07
CA TYR A 179 16.64 -22.11 -3.12
C TYR A 179 16.35 -20.63 -3.37
N VAL A 180 15.69 -20.31 -4.49
CA VAL A 180 15.21 -18.93 -4.74
C VAL A 180 13.91 -18.70 -3.96
N LEU A 181 13.87 -17.64 -3.17
CA LEU A 181 12.66 -17.13 -2.55
C LEU A 181 12.32 -15.77 -3.14
N VAL A 182 11.14 -15.65 -3.74
CA VAL A 182 10.59 -14.39 -4.23
C VAL A 182 9.50 -13.90 -3.27
N ILE A 183 9.60 -12.65 -2.83
CA ILE A 183 8.61 -11.99 -1.97
C ILE A 183 7.99 -10.82 -2.73
N LEU A 184 6.68 -10.89 -2.95
CA LEU A 184 5.86 -9.82 -3.50
C LEU A 184 5.10 -9.18 -2.33
N ASP A 185 5.67 -8.13 -1.73
CA ASP A 185 5.04 -7.38 -0.64
C ASP A 185 4.09 -6.31 -1.20
N GLU A 186 2.97 -6.06 -0.53
CA GLU A 186 1.85 -5.28 -1.09
C GLU A 186 1.44 -5.74 -2.51
N ALA A 187 1.34 -7.07 -2.67
CA ALA A 187 1.18 -7.78 -3.94
C ALA A 187 0.07 -7.25 -4.86
N CYS A 188 -1.00 -6.67 -4.30
CA CYS A 188 -2.12 -6.15 -5.09
C CYS A 188 -1.73 -4.99 -6.02
N GLY A 189 -0.71 -4.21 -5.65
CA GLY A 189 -0.20 -3.10 -6.46
C GLY A 189 0.93 -3.50 -7.42
N ILE A 190 1.29 -4.78 -7.50
CA ILE A 190 2.36 -5.26 -8.39
C ILE A 190 1.80 -5.49 -9.80
N PRO A 191 2.36 -4.85 -10.85
CA PRO A 191 1.98 -5.07 -12.25
C PRO A 191 2.20 -6.52 -12.69
N GLU A 192 1.33 -7.02 -13.56
CA GLU A 192 1.31 -8.42 -14.03
C GLU A 192 2.66 -8.89 -14.60
N GLN A 193 3.41 -8.02 -15.28
CA GLN A 193 4.73 -8.33 -15.84
C GLN A 193 5.74 -8.76 -14.77
N LEU A 194 5.72 -8.14 -13.60
CA LEU A 194 6.60 -8.52 -12.49
C LEU A 194 6.22 -9.87 -11.88
N TRP A 195 4.96 -10.29 -12.00
CA TRP A 195 4.55 -11.65 -11.62
C TRP A 195 5.12 -12.70 -12.57
N VAL A 196 5.12 -12.41 -13.89
CA VAL A 196 5.74 -13.28 -14.90
C VAL A 196 7.23 -13.43 -14.63
N ALA A 197 7.94 -12.32 -14.38
CA ALA A 197 9.35 -12.34 -14.03
C ALA A 197 9.63 -13.09 -12.72
N ALA A 198 8.78 -12.94 -11.70
CA ALA A 198 8.87 -13.69 -10.45
C ALA A 198 8.68 -15.21 -10.64
N ASP A 199 7.76 -15.64 -11.50
CA ASP A 199 7.56 -17.06 -11.79
C ASP A 199 8.73 -17.65 -12.60
N ALA A 200 9.29 -16.87 -13.53
CA ALA A 200 10.47 -17.24 -14.31
C ALA A 200 11.73 -17.42 -13.46
N LEU A 201 11.81 -16.78 -12.28
CA LEU A 201 12.87 -17.00 -11.30
C LEU A 201 12.69 -18.27 -10.48
N ALA A 202 11.44 -18.59 -10.11
CA ALA A 202 11.14 -19.65 -9.16
C ALA A 202 10.89 -21.01 -9.85
N THR A 203 11.71 -21.37 -10.84
CA THR A 203 11.49 -22.56 -11.71
C THR A 203 11.75 -23.89 -11.02
N GLY A 204 12.67 -23.94 -10.05
CA GLY A 204 13.04 -25.14 -9.30
C GLY A 204 11.98 -25.62 -8.28
N PRO A 205 12.00 -26.92 -7.92
CA PRO A 205 11.07 -27.49 -6.93
C PRO A 205 11.28 -26.94 -5.51
N ASP A 206 12.51 -26.51 -5.22
CA ASP A 206 12.92 -25.93 -3.93
C ASP A 206 12.66 -24.42 -3.86
N CYS A 207 12.29 -23.77 -4.97
CA CYS A 207 11.97 -22.35 -4.99
C CYS A 207 10.62 -22.07 -4.32
N ARG A 208 10.47 -20.85 -3.78
CA ARG A 208 9.26 -20.37 -3.12
C ARG A 208 8.87 -18.99 -3.63
N ILE A 209 7.57 -18.75 -3.74
CA ILE A 209 7.01 -17.41 -3.92
C ILE A 209 6.03 -17.13 -2.79
N LEU A 210 6.23 -16.02 -2.09
CA LEU A 210 5.29 -15.45 -1.13
C LEU A 210 4.72 -14.16 -1.72
N ALA A 211 3.43 -14.15 -2.03
CA ALA A 211 2.69 -12.94 -2.34
C ALA A 211 1.81 -12.56 -1.16
N ILE A 212 1.96 -11.34 -0.64
CA ILE A 212 1.21 -10.87 0.52
C ILE A 212 0.79 -9.42 0.31
N GLY A 213 -0.45 -9.08 0.64
CA GLY A 213 -0.93 -7.71 0.46
C GLY A 213 -2.41 -7.54 0.78
N ASN A 214 -2.84 -6.28 0.76
CA ASN A 214 -4.25 -5.94 0.93
C ASN A 214 -4.99 -6.10 -0.42
N PRO A 215 -6.20 -6.69 -0.45
CA PRO A 215 -6.94 -6.93 -1.68
C PRO A 215 -7.67 -5.67 -2.21
N ASP A 216 -6.91 -4.61 -2.45
CA ASP A 216 -7.42 -3.27 -2.76
C ASP A 216 -7.99 -3.12 -4.17
N ASN A 217 -7.53 -3.94 -5.11
CA ASN A 217 -7.92 -3.90 -6.52
C ASN A 217 -8.41 -5.28 -7.00
N PRO A 218 -9.72 -5.45 -7.27
CA PRO A 218 -10.26 -6.72 -7.77
C PRO A 218 -9.84 -7.09 -9.19
N ALA A 219 -9.28 -6.16 -9.97
CA ALA A 219 -8.75 -6.43 -11.30
C ALA A 219 -7.26 -6.84 -11.30
N SER A 220 -6.59 -6.83 -10.14
CA SER A 220 -5.17 -7.14 -10.02
C SER A 220 -4.83 -8.60 -10.36
N HIS A 221 -3.59 -8.87 -10.77
CA HIS A 221 -3.08 -10.24 -10.87
C HIS A 221 -3.12 -10.96 -9.50
N PHE A 222 -2.98 -10.22 -8.40
CA PHE A 222 -3.10 -10.76 -7.05
C PHE A 222 -4.46 -11.40 -6.78
N ARG A 223 -5.56 -10.84 -7.34
CA ARG A 223 -6.89 -11.47 -7.29
C ARG A 223 -6.89 -12.84 -7.97
N LYS A 224 -6.25 -12.95 -9.14
CA LYS A 224 -6.18 -14.21 -9.91
C LYS A 224 -5.52 -15.31 -9.07
N VAL A 225 -4.38 -15.04 -8.44
CA VAL A 225 -3.67 -16.03 -7.61
C VAL A 225 -4.39 -16.33 -6.29
N CYS A 226 -5.16 -15.38 -5.76
CA CYS A 226 -6.01 -15.54 -4.57
C CYS A 226 -7.37 -16.21 -4.82
N THR A 227 -7.59 -16.79 -6.01
CA THR A 227 -8.84 -17.46 -6.39
C THR A 227 -8.67 -18.98 -6.33
N PRO A 228 -9.65 -19.74 -5.77
CA PRO A 228 -9.57 -21.20 -5.73
C PRO A 228 -9.28 -21.81 -7.11
N GLY A 229 -8.38 -22.79 -7.16
CA GLY A 229 -7.94 -23.41 -8.41
C GLY A 229 -6.80 -22.70 -9.14
N SER A 230 -6.27 -21.58 -8.64
CA SER A 230 -5.13 -20.87 -9.23
C SER A 230 -3.79 -21.63 -9.20
N GLY A 231 -3.72 -22.76 -8.50
CA GLY A 231 -2.47 -23.48 -8.25
C GLY A 231 -1.60 -22.87 -7.15
N TRP A 232 -2.08 -21.83 -6.46
CA TRP A 232 -1.44 -21.25 -5.27
C TRP A 232 -2.09 -21.76 -3.99
N HIS A 233 -1.29 -21.92 -2.93
CA HIS A 233 -1.81 -22.05 -1.58
C HIS A 233 -2.32 -20.68 -1.11
N GLN A 234 -3.59 -20.61 -0.72
CA GLN A 234 -4.28 -19.35 -0.46
C GLN A 234 -4.62 -19.22 1.00
N MET A 235 -4.34 -18.04 1.56
CA MET A 235 -4.62 -17.70 2.94
C MET A 235 -5.31 -16.34 3.02
N SER A 236 -6.12 -16.17 4.06
CA SER A 236 -6.75 -14.89 4.40
C SER A 236 -6.49 -14.53 5.86
N ILE A 237 -6.24 -13.25 6.12
CA ILE A 237 -6.10 -12.71 7.47
C ILE A 237 -6.89 -11.41 7.57
N SER A 238 -7.97 -11.41 8.32
CA SER A 238 -8.75 -10.22 8.67
C SER A 238 -8.18 -9.54 9.92
N ALA A 239 -8.65 -8.33 10.21
CA ALA A 239 -8.39 -7.67 11.50
C ALA A 239 -8.93 -8.50 12.68
N PHE A 240 -10.03 -9.24 12.47
CA PHE A 240 -10.66 -10.10 13.47
C PHE A 240 -9.85 -11.35 13.81
N ASP A 241 -8.90 -11.74 12.96
CA ASP A 241 -7.93 -12.79 13.29
C ASP A 241 -6.81 -12.28 14.20
N SER A 242 -6.60 -10.95 14.30
CA SER A 242 -5.50 -10.40 15.08
C SER A 242 -5.66 -10.66 16.59
N PRO A 243 -4.56 -10.82 17.34
CA PRO A 243 -4.57 -11.00 18.79
C PRO A 243 -5.43 -9.99 19.57
N ASN A 244 -5.42 -8.72 19.18
CA ASN A 244 -6.23 -7.68 19.83
C ASN A 244 -7.75 -7.92 19.72
N LEU A 245 -8.19 -8.69 18.71
CA LEU A 245 -9.60 -8.99 18.48
C LEU A 245 -9.97 -10.42 18.89
N THR A 246 -9.05 -11.38 18.78
CA THR A 246 -9.23 -12.79 19.20
C THR A 246 -8.98 -13.02 20.69
N GLY A 247 -8.17 -12.18 21.33
CA GLY A 247 -7.68 -12.40 22.68
C GLY A 247 -6.50 -13.38 22.77
N GLU A 248 -5.84 -13.72 21.65
CA GLU A 248 -4.59 -14.52 21.68
C GLU A 248 -3.55 -13.82 22.55
N ASP A 249 -2.96 -14.55 23.50
CA ASP A 249 -1.93 -14.02 24.40
C ASP A 249 -0.64 -13.73 23.61
N VAL A 250 -0.26 -12.45 23.59
CA VAL A 250 0.93 -11.95 22.92
C VAL A 250 1.60 -10.86 23.76
N PRO A 251 2.92 -10.63 23.61
CA PRO A 251 3.59 -9.55 24.31
C PRO A 251 2.93 -8.18 24.05
N GLU A 252 2.87 -7.33 25.08
CA GLU A 252 2.21 -6.02 25.01
C GLU A 252 2.74 -5.13 23.88
N GLU A 253 4.06 -5.11 23.67
CA GLU A 253 4.67 -4.37 22.55
C GLU A 253 4.19 -4.85 21.17
N MET A 254 3.86 -6.14 21.04
CA MET A 254 3.30 -6.70 19.81
C MET A 254 1.83 -6.29 19.66
N ALA A 255 1.03 -6.44 20.72
CA ALA A 255 -0.37 -6.01 20.73
C ALA A 255 -0.50 -4.53 20.34
N ALA A 256 0.36 -3.66 20.88
CA ALA A 256 0.39 -2.24 20.57
C ALA A 256 0.73 -1.92 19.10
N ALA A 257 1.40 -2.83 18.39
CA ALA A 257 1.75 -2.67 16.98
C ALA A 257 0.71 -3.29 16.01
N LEU A 258 -0.29 -4.00 16.54
CA LEU A 258 -1.34 -4.64 15.77
C LEU A 258 -2.60 -3.74 15.70
N VAL A 259 -3.46 -4.02 14.73
CA VAL A 259 -4.76 -3.33 14.58
C VAL A 259 -5.56 -3.39 15.88
N SER A 260 -6.14 -2.25 16.29
CA SER A 260 -6.94 -2.16 17.51
C SER A 260 -8.42 -2.41 17.24
N ARG A 261 -9.17 -2.78 18.28
CA ARG A 261 -10.63 -2.96 18.20
C ARG A 261 -11.32 -1.63 17.88
N GLU A 262 -10.87 -0.56 18.53
CA GLU A 262 -11.40 0.79 18.39
C GLU A 262 -11.30 1.24 16.92
N TRP A 263 -10.14 1.03 16.28
CA TRP A 263 -9.98 1.38 14.87
C TRP A 263 -10.95 0.60 13.97
N VAL A 264 -11.18 -0.68 14.23
CA VAL A 264 -12.13 -1.50 13.45
C VAL A 264 -13.57 -1.00 13.61
N GLU A 265 -13.97 -0.64 14.84
CA GLU A 265 -15.31 -0.13 15.16
C GLU A 265 -15.52 1.29 14.60
N GLU A 266 -14.51 2.14 14.70
CA GLU A 266 -14.48 3.45 14.06
C GLU A 266 -14.64 3.32 12.55
N LYS A 267 -13.87 2.44 11.89
CA LYS A 267 -13.97 2.24 10.44
C LYS A 267 -15.26 1.56 10.01
N ALA A 268 -15.88 0.75 10.86
CA ALA A 268 -17.20 0.17 10.59
C ALA A 268 -18.28 1.25 10.57
N THR A 269 -18.21 2.18 11.54
CA THR A 269 -19.13 3.32 11.66
C THR A 269 -18.87 4.35 10.57
N GLU A 270 -17.61 4.65 10.32
CA GLU A 270 -17.19 5.58 9.29
C GLU A 270 -17.52 4.98 7.93
N TRP A 271 -16.85 3.94 7.46
CA TRP A 271 -16.98 3.48 6.08
C TRP A 271 -18.24 2.68 5.79
N GLY A 272 -18.78 1.95 6.77
CA GLY A 272 -19.81 0.93 6.56
C GLY A 272 -19.21 -0.43 6.24
N VAL A 273 -19.74 -1.49 6.87
CA VAL A 273 -19.17 -2.86 6.81
C VAL A 273 -19.23 -3.49 5.41
N ASP A 274 -20.19 -3.08 4.59
CA ASP A 274 -20.34 -3.54 3.21
C ASP A 274 -19.49 -2.72 2.21
N ASN A 275 -18.89 -1.61 2.65
CA ASN A 275 -18.11 -0.75 1.77
C ASN A 275 -16.85 -1.49 1.26
N PRO A 276 -16.50 -1.35 -0.04
CA PRO A 276 -15.35 -2.05 -0.59
C PRO A 276 -14.02 -1.79 0.13
N ILE A 277 -13.81 -0.58 0.66
CA ILE A 277 -12.63 -0.23 1.45
C ILE A 277 -12.64 -0.95 2.80
N TYR A 278 -13.78 -1.03 3.49
CA TYR A 278 -13.86 -1.80 4.73
C TYR A 278 -13.55 -3.28 4.51
N ARG A 279 -14.16 -3.88 3.47
CA ARG A 279 -13.92 -5.27 3.09
C ARG A 279 -12.44 -5.54 2.78
N ALA A 280 -11.77 -4.65 2.05
CA ALA A 280 -10.35 -4.80 1.75
C ALA A 280 -9.45 -4.58 2.97
N LYS A 281 -9.64 -3.47 3.68
CA LYS A 281 -8.74 -3.00 4.74
C LYS A 281 -8.97 -3.67 6.09
N VAL A 282 -10.19 -4.11 6.39
CA VAL A 282 -10.53 -4.78 7.66
C VAL A 282 -10.67 -6.28 7.46
N LEU A 283 -11.53 -6.71 6.52
CA LEU A 283 -11.81 -8.14 6.33
C LEU A 283 -10.72 -8.87 5.55
N GLY A 284 -9.84 -8.13 4.84
CA GLY A 284 -8.85 -8.76 3.97
C GLY A 284 -9.49 -9.48 2.79
N GLU A 285 -10.62 -8.99 2.31
CA GLU A 285 -11.39 -9.56 1.20
C GLU A 285 -11.40 -8.66 -0.02
N PHE A 286 -11.30 -9.28 -1.21
CA PHE A 286 -11.62 -8.56 -2.44
C PHE A 286 -13.12 -8.27 -2.49
N SER A 287 -13.47 -7.07 -2.95
CA SER A 287 -14.86 -6.73 -3.27
C SER A 287 -15.09 -6.85 -4.77
N THR A 288 -16.35 -7.06 -5.15
CA THR A 288 -16.78 -7.01 -6.54
C THR A 288 -17.37 -5.65 -6.83
N ASP A 289 -17.01 -5.04 -7.96
CA ASP A 289 -17.67 -3.81 -8.41
C ASP A 289 -19.15 -4.06 -8.61
N ALA A 290 -20.00 -3.30 -7.92
CA ALA A 290 -21.43 -3.38 -8.14
C ALA A 290 -21.78 -2.69 -9.47
N ALA A 291 -22.63 -3.31 -10.28
CA ALA A 291 -22.96 -2.79 -11.62
C ALA A 291 -23.55 -1.36 -11.58
N ASN A 292 -24.22 -1.00 -10.49
CA ASN A 292 -24.85 0.30 -10.28
C ASN A 292 -23.98 1.27 -9.49
N GLN A 293 -22.71 0.98 -9.19
CA GLN A 293 -21.80 1.99 -8.64
C GLN A 293 -21.42 3.01 -9.73
N VAL A 294 -21.41 4.30 -9.37
CA VAL A 294 -20.95 5.34 -10.29
C VAL A 294 -19.47 5.16 -10.56
N VAL A 295 -18.67 5.16 -9.49
CA VAL A 295 -17.21 5.01 -9.53
C VAL A 295 -16.87 3.58 -9.10
N ARG A 296 -16.10 2.87 -9.91
CA ARG A 296 -15.68 1.50 -9.63
C ARG A 296 -14.41 1.46 -8.79
N GLN A 297 -14.29 0.46 -7.92
CA GLN A 297 -13.13 0.25 -7.07
C GLN A 297 -11.89 -0.04 -7.92
N SER A 298 -12.02 -0.83 -8.98
CA SER A 298 -10.91 -1.14 -9.89
C SER A 298 -10.25 0.11 -10.45
N ASP A 299 -11.06 1.09 -10.83
CA ASP A 299 -10.61 2.30 -11.54
C ASP A 299 -9.94 3.27 -10.55
N VAL A 300 -10.55 3.45 -9.37
CA VAL A 300 -9.98 4.31 -8.33
C VAL A 300 -8.70 3.72 -7.75
N ALA A 301 -8.62 2.40 -7.57
CA ALA A 301 -7.43 1.75 -7.02
C ALA A 301 -6.18 2.04 -7.86
N SER A 302 -6.32 2.07 -9.19
CA SER A 302 -5.25 2.46 -10.11
C SER A 302 -4.80 3.91 -9.92
N CYS A 303 -5.73 4.84 -9.66
CA CYS A 303 -5.42 6.24 -9.38
C CYS A 303 -4.74 6.48 -8.02
N ARG A 304 -4.76 5.47 -7.13
CA ARG A 304 -4.11 5.51 -5.81
C ARG A 304 -2.72 4.89 -5.81
N ALA A 305 -2.31 4.23 -6.88
CA ALA A 305 -0.99 3.64 -6.98
C ALA A 305 0.07 4.74 -6.94
N ALA A 306 0.90 4.73 -5.89
CA ALA A 306 1.99 5.69 -5.77
C ALA A 306 3.00 5.48 -6.90
N THR A 307 3.51 6.58 -7.45
CA THR A 307 4.59 6.55 -8.44
C THR A 307 5.86 7.13 -7.85
N ASP A 308 7.02 6.55 -8.15
CA ASP A 308 8.32 7.11 -7.75
C ASP A 308 8.68 8.39 -8.57
N ARG A 309 7.82 8.79 -9.53
CA ARG A 309 7.99 9.99 -10.35
C ARG A 309 7.60 11.23 -9.55
N ARG A 310 8.58 12.09 -9.26
CA ARG A 310 8.29 13.44 -8.76
C ARG A 310 7.72 14.29 -9.91
N PRO A 311 6.49 14.83 -9.77
CA PRO A 311 5.92 15.67 -10.82
C PRO A 311 6.72 16.97 -10.96
N LYS A 312 6.75 17.51 -12.17
CA LYS A 312 7.32 18.83 -12.43
C LYS A 312 6.37 19.92 -11.90
N THR A 313 6.89 21.12 -11.65
CA THR A 313 6.08 22.22 -11.10
C THR A 313 4.91 22.57 -12.02
N GLU A 314 5.11 22.56 -13.33
CA GLU A 314 4.07 22.88 -14.32
C GLU A 314 2.93 21.85 -14.33
N GLU A 315 3.22 20.60 -13.93
CA GLU A 315 2.23 19.52 -13.82
C GLU A 315 1.38 19.62 -12.54
N LEU A 316 1.78 20.50 -11.61
CA LEU A 316 1.06 20.80 -10.37
C LEU A 316 0.18 22.04 -10.50
N GLU A 317 0.13 22.67 -11.68
CA GLU A 317 -0.78 23.75 -11.99
C GLU A 317 -1.97 23.27 -12.84
N PRO A 318 -3.16 23.88 -12.71
CA PRO A 318 -3.50 24.94 -11.77
C PRO A 318 -3.63 24.41 -10.32
N VAL A 319 -3.53 25.32 -9.34
CA VAL A 319 -3.90 25.03 -7.95
C VAL A 319 -5.31 25.55 -7.70
N GLU A 320 -6.25 24.68 -7.35
CA GLU A 320 -7.66 25.04 -7.23
C GLU A 320 -8.29 24.36 -6.02
N LEU A 321 -9.35 24.98 -5.48
CA LEU A 321 -10.11 24.44 -4.35
C LEU A 321 -11.54 24.08 -4.78
N GLY A 322 -12.04 22.96 -4.29
CA GLY A 322 -13.44 22.59 -4.29
C GLY A 322 -14.00 22.63 -2.87
N VAL A 323 -15.23 23.12 -2.71
CA VAL A 323 -15.84 23.33 -1.40
C VAL A 323 -17.27 22.78 -1.40
N ASP A 324 -17.51 21.73 -0.63
CA ASP A 324 -18.86 21.26 -0.30
C ASP A 324 -19.27 21.86 1.06
N VAL A 325 -20.43 22.54 1.09
CA VAL A 325 -20.89 23.30 2.26
C VAL A 325 -22.00 22.52 2.96
N GLY A 326 -21.68 21.94 4.12
CA GLY A 326 -22.59 21.04 4.84
C GLY A 326 -23.69 21.72 5.67
N GLY A 327 -23.60 23.04 5.87
CA GLY A 327 -24.64 23.86 6.49
C GLY A 327 -25.05 23.44 7.91
N GLY A 328 -24.13 22.86 8.69
CA GLY A 328 -24.29 22.46 10.10
C GLY A 328 -24.99 21.12 10.35
N GLY A 329 -25.62 20.52 9.33
CA GLY A 329 -26.08 19.13 9.38
C GLY A 329 -25.03 18.16 8.86
N ASP A 330 -24.29 18.54 7.82
CA ASP A 330 -23.14 17.82 7.28
C ASP A 330 -21.83 18.58 7.56
N GLU A 331 -20.71 17.91 7.31
CA GLU A 331 -19.40 18.55 7.37
C GLU A 331 -19.19 19.49 6.16
N THR A 332 -18.62 20.66 6.41
CA THR A 332 -18.08 21.50 5.32
C THR A 332 -16.67 21.06 5.00
N VAL A 333 -16.40 20.70 3.76
CA VAL A 333 -15.10 20.18 3.32
C VAL A 333 -14.53 21.02 2.19
N ILE A 334 -13.24 21.35 2.30
CA ILE A 334 -12.44 22.03 1.29
C ILE A 334 -11.37 21.06 0.81
N ARG A 335 -11.29 20.87 -0.51
CA ARG A 335 -10.30 20.00 -1.14
C ARG A 335 -9.42 20.74 -2.12
N GLU A 336 -8.10 20.54 -1.96
CA GLU A 336 -7.10 21.04 -2.89
C GLU A 336 -6.91 20.10 -4.08
N ARG A 337 -6.76 20.70 -5.26
CA ARG A 337 -6.24 20.07 -6.47
C ARG A 337 -5.01 20.85 -6.93
N ARG A 338 -3.95 20.13 -7.33
CA ARG A 338 -2.73 20.64 -7.99
C ARG A 338 -2.52 19.93 -9.31
N GLY A 339 -2.88 20.54 -10.42
CA GLY A 339 -2.81 19.91 -11.74
C GLY A 339 -3.65 18.64 -11.79
N ARG A 340 -3.05 17.46 -11.85
CA ARG A 340 -3.79 16.17 -11.77
C ARG A 340 -3.87 15.58 -10.36
N ARG A 341 -3.15 16.15 -9.39
CA ARG A 341 -3.01 15.59 -8.05
C ARG A 341 -4.04 16.16 -7.08
N ALA A 342 -4.76 15.28 -6.39
CA ALA A 342 -5.56 15.66 -5.22
C ALA A 342 -4.65 15.86 -4.01
N GLY A 343 -4.92 16.88 -3.21
CA GLY A 343 -4.03 17.35 -2.15
C GLY A 343 -4.70 17.41 -0.79
N ARG A 344 -4.45 18.53 -0.10
CA ARG A 344 -4.85 18.77 1.29
C ARG A 344 -6.36 18.85 1.51
N GLU A 345 -6.75 18.65 2.77
CA GLU A 345 -8.10 18.84 3.30
C GLU A 345 -8.13 20.01 4.29
N TRP A 346 -9.25 20.73 4.33
CA TRP A 346 -9.68 21.48 5.49
C TRP A 346 -11.15 21.17 5.72
N SER A 347 -11.56 21.01 6.98
CA SER A 347 -12.96 20.77 7.31
C SER A 347 -13.43 21.57 8.52
N ALA A 348 -14.75 21.76 8.59
CA ALA A 348 -15.42 22.32 9.75
C ALA A 348 -16.85 21.80 9.86
N HIS A 349 -17.29 21.50 11.07
CA HIS A 349 -18.67 21.11 11.36
C HIS A 349 -19.44 22.32 11.91
N THR A 350 -19.97 23.15 11.00
CA THR A 350 -20.68 24.39 11.35
C THR A 350 -21.60 24.84 10.21
N ASP A 351 -22.66 25.57 10.56
CA ASP A 351 -23.55 26.29 9.64
C ASP A 351 -23.16 27.76 9.45
N ARG A 352 -22.16 28.27 10.16
CA ARG A 352 -21.85 29.70 10.26
C ARG A 352 -20.94 30.17 9.11
N PRO A 353 -21.42 31.02 8.18
CA PRO A 353 -20.59 31.55 7.09
C PRO A 353 -19.34 32.29 7.56
N GLU A 354 -19.43 32.97 8.72
CA GLU A 354 -18.34 33.70 9.34
C GLU A 354 -17.22 32.80 9.89
N VAL A 355 -17.43 31.49 9.97
CA VAL A 355 -16.39 30.49 10.29
C VAL A 355 -15.88 29.84 9.00
N ILE A 356 -16.79 29.54 8.07
CA ILE A 356 -16.46 28.85 6.81
C ILE A 356 -15.62 29.75 5.89
N ALA A 357 -15.98 31.03 5.71
CA ALA A 357 -15.25 31.92 4.82
C ALA A 357 -13.79 32.13 5.26
N PRO A 358 -13.47 32.41 6.55
CA PRO A 358 -12.08 32.45 7.01
C PRO A 358 -11.30 31.15 6.80
N LEU A 359 -11.95 29.98 6.93
CA LEU A 359 -11.31 28.69 6.67
C LEU A 359 -10.91 28.57 5.19
N ILE A 360 -11.77 28.98 4.27
CA ILE A 360 -11.48 28.99 2.83
C ILE A 360 -10.38 30.00 2.51
N LEU A 361 -10.41 31.21 3.10
CA LEU A 361 -9.35 32.21 2.92
C LEU A 361 -7.98 31.71 3.40
N ARG A 362 -7.95 31.00 4.53
CA ARG A 362 -6.76 30.31 5.01
C ARG A 362 -6.26 29.28 4.00
N ALA A 363 -7.15 28.43 3.50
CA ALA A 363 -6.80 27.44 2.47
C ALA A 363 -6.25 28.11 1.20
N ILE A 364 -6.85 29.20 0.72
CA ILE A 364 -6.33 29.97 -0.44
C ILE A 364 -4.89 30.44 -0.16
N LYS A 365 -4.65 31.03 1.01
CA LYS A 365 -3.32 31.55 1.38
C LYS A 365 -2.27 30.45 1.49
N GLU A 366 -2.62 29.31 2.10
CA GLU A 366 -1.72 28.16 2.28
C GLU A 366 -1.42 27.41 0.98
N THR A 367 -2.25 27.58 -0.05
CA THR A 367 -2.18 26.82 -1.30
C THR A 367 -1.69 27.64 -2.48
N GLY A 368 -1.97 28.95 -2.48
CA GLY A 368 -1.85 29.79 -3.66
C GLY A 368 -2.95 29.52 -4.69
N ALA A 369 -4.13 29.03 -4.27
CA ALA A 369 -5.19 28.65 -5.18
C ALA A 369 -5.66 29.81 -6.07
N THR A 370 -5.82 29.53 -7.37
CA THR A 370 -6.25 30.50 -8.38
C THR A 370 -7.76 30.50 -8.59
N ALA A 371 -8.45 29.42 -8.21
CA ALA A 371 -9.90 29.31 -8.26
C ALA A 371 -10.45 28.53 -7.07
N VAL A 372 -11.66 28.92 -6.63
CA VAL A 372 -12.43 28.22 -5.59
C VAL A 372 -13.83 27.95 -6.13
N LYS A 373 -14.20 26.66 -6.22
CA LYS A 373 -15.52 26.20 -6.66
C LYS A 373 -16.34 25.81 -5.44
N VAL A 374 -17.42 26.52 -5.19
CA VAL A 374 -18.25 26.34 -3.99
C VAL A 374 -19.62 25.83 -4.41
N ASP A 375 -20.11 24.75 -3.78
CA ASP A 375 -21.51 24.38 -3.91
C ASP A 375 -22.39 25.51 -3.37
N SER A 376 -23.20 26.07 -4.25
CA SER A 376 -24.03 27.25 -4.00
C SER A 376 -25.39 26.92 -3.38
N ILE A 377 -25.74 25.64 -3.24
CA ILE A 377 -27.00 25.23 -2.62
C ILE A 377 -27.01 25.57 -1.12
N GLY A 378 -28.10 26.17 -0.65
CA GLY A 378 -28.28 26.52 0.77
C GLY A 378 -27.37 27.65 1.22
N ILE A 379 -26.59 27.40 2.29
CA ILE A 379 -25.73 28.40 2.94
C ILE A 379 -24.54 28.82 2.06
N GLY A 380 -24.17 27.99 1.06
CA GLY A 380 -23.05 28.26 0.15
C GLY A 380 -23.13 29.61 -0.56
N PHE A 381 -24.33 30.13 -0.85
CA PHE A 381 -24.51 31.45 -1.44
C PHE A 381 -23.97 32.58 -0.54
N GLY A 382 -24.19 32.49 0.78
CA GLY A 382 -23.68 33.46 1.75
C GLY A 382 -22.14 33.43 1.82
N VAL A 383 -21.57 32.22 1.83
CA VAL A 383 -20.11 32.01 1.81
C VAL A 383 -19.49 32.60 0.55
N ILE A 384 -20.10 32.40 -0.62
CA ILE A 384 -19.65 33.00 -1.89
C ILE A 384 -19.65 34.53 -1.82
N GLY A 385 -20.69 35.13 -1.22
CA GLY A 385 -20.78 36.56 -1.00
C GLY A 385 -19.61 37.10 -0.17
N GLU A 386 -19.33 36.45 0.96
CA GLU A 386 -18.22 36.83 1.85
C GLU A 386 -16.86 36.72 1.17
N LEU A 387 -16.62 35.65 0.41
CA LEU A 387 -15.38 35.48 -0.35
C LEU A 387 -15.22 36.57 -1.42
N ARG A 388 -16.29 36.91 -2.14
CA ARG A 388 -16.24 38.00 -3.13
C ARG A 388 -15.97 39.35 -2.45
N ASN A 389 -16.57 39.61 -1.30
CA ASN A 389 -16.30 40.80 -0.52
C ASN A 389 -14.82 40.84 -0.06
N ALA A 390 -14.27 39.73 0.42
CA ALA A 390 -12.85 39.61 0.77
C ALA A 390 -11.92 39.89 -0.42
N ALA A 391 -12.28 39.41 -1.62
CA ALA A 391 -11.56 39.74 -2.85
C ALA A 391 -11.54 41.26 -3.13
N THR A 392 -12.69 41.95 -2.97
CA THR A 392 -12.76 43.42 -3.15
C THR A 392 -11.91 44.19 -2.13
N ARG A 393 -11.69 43.60 -0.94
CA ARG A 393 -10.81 44.16 0.10
C ARG A 393 -9.34 43.81 -0.11
N GLY A 394 -9.00 43.06 -1.17
CA GLY A 394 -7.63 42.67 -1.49
C GLY A 394 -7.07 41.54 -0.62
N GLU A 395 -7.92 40.80 0.10
CA GLU A 395 -7.48 39.70 0.97
C GLU A 395 -7.04 38.46 0.18
N HIS A 396 -7.57 38.29 -1.05
CA HIS A 396 -7.15 37.26 -2.00
C HIS A 396 -7.46 37.67 -3.45
N SER A 397 -6.88 36.93 -4.41
CA SER A 397 -7.09 37.11 -5.86
C SER A 397 -7.76 35.92 -6.55
N ALA A 398 -8.08 34.84 -5.81
CA ALA A 398 -8.71 33.64 -6.36
C ALA A 398 -10.09 33.92 -6.99
N HIS A 399 -10.36 33.28 -8.13
CA HIS A 399 -11.66 33.36 -8.80
C HIS A 399 -12.71 32.50 -8.11
N ILE A 400 -13.79 33.12 -7.62
CA ILE A 400 -14.85 32.44 -6.87
C ILE A 400 -15.99 32.00 -7.81
N ILE A 401 -16.11 30.69 -8.02
CA ILE A 401 -17.07 30.05 -8.92
C ILE A 401 -18.19 29.43 -8.08
N ALA A 402 -19.40 29.93 -8.27
CA ALA A 402 -20.60 29.31 -7.71
C ALA A 402 -21.01 28.11 -8.58
N VAL A 403 -21.17 26.94 -7.97
CA VAL A 403 -21.62 25.73 -8.66
C VAL A 403 -22.97 25.33 -8.07
N ASN A 404 -24.02 25.27 -8.89
CA ASN A 404 -25.31 24.71 -8.46
C ASN A 404 -25.43 23.29 -9.02
N VAL A 405 -25.10 22.28 -8.21
CA VAL A 405 -25.13 20.88 -8.64
C VAL A 405 -26.54 20.38 -8.98
N GLY A 406 -27.59 21.08 -8.53
CA GLY A 406 -28.98 20.81 -8.87
C GLY A 406 -29.43 21.40 -10.21
N SER A 407 -28.61 22.22 -10.86
CA SER A 407 -28.92 22.85 -12.15
C SER A 407 -28.86 21.87 -13.34
N ALA A 408 -29.27 22.34 -14.52
CA ALA A 408 -29.22 21.53 -15.74
C ALA A 408 -27.78 21.14 -16.11
N ALA A 409 -27.60 19.91 -16.59
CA ALA A 409 -26.34 19.43 -17.14
C ALA A 409 -25.99 20.13 -18.46
N SER A 410 -24.70 20.14 -18.82
CA SER A 410 -24.22 20.57 -20.13
C SER A 410 -24.60 19.59 -21.25
N GLU A 411 -24.76 18.31 -20.91
CA GLU A 411 -25.30 17.24 -21.77
C GLU A 411 -26.70 16.80 -21.25
N PRO A 412 -27.77 17.61 -21.40
CA PRO A 412 -29.08 17.37 -20.77
C PRO A 412 -29.85 16.16 -21.33
N ASP A 413 -29.46 15.67 -22.50
CA ASP A 413 -29.96 14.42 -23.10
C ASP A 413 -29.30 13.18 -22.48
N LYS A 414 -28.20 13.35 -21.73
CA LYS A 414 -27.44 12.27 -21.11
C LYS A 414 -27.56 12.25 -19.60
N PHE A 415 -27.64 13.41 -18.96
CA PHE A 415 -27.67 13.54 -17.50
C PHE A 415 -28.91 14.30 -17.03
N ILE A 416 -29.49 13.87 -15.90
CA ILE A 416 -30.68 14.55 -15.36
C ILE A 416 -30.38 15.94 -14.78
N ASN A 417 -29.14 16.17 -14.32
CA ASN A 417 -28.68 17.39 -13.66
C ASN A 417 -27.13 17.44 -13.63
N LEU A 418 -26.59 18.59 -13.21
CA LEU A 418 -25.15 18.82 -13.14
C LEU A 418 -24.46 17.87 -12.14
N ARG A 419 -25.10 17.48 -11.03
CA ARG A 419 -24.57 16.48 -10.10
C ARG A 419 -24.27 15.17 -10.81
N ALA A 420 -25.21 14.65 -11.58
CA ALA A 420 -25.03 13.40 -12.32
C ALA A 420 -23.88 13.53 -13.33
N GLU A 421 -23.78 14.66 -14.03
CA GLU A 421 -22.69 14.93 -14.96
C GLU A 421 -21.32 14.99 -14.29
N ILE A 422 -21.20 15.69 -13.15
CA ILE A 422 -19.95 15.84 -12.40
C ILE A 422 -19.48 14.47 -11.90
N TRP A 423 -20.36 13.71 -11.25
CA TRP A 423 -20.05 12.38 -10.74
C TRP A 423 -19.65 11.41 -11.85
N TRP A 424 -20.35 11.46 -12.99
CA TRP A 424 -20.06 10.58 -14.11
C TRP A 424 -18.80 10.99 -14.88
N SER A 425 -18.66 12.26 -15.24
CA SER A 425 -17.57 12.72 -16.10
C SER A 425 -16.26 12.86 -15.33
N LEU A 426 -16.32 13.34 -14.08
CA LEU A 426 -15.14 13.53 -13.25
C LEU A 426 -14.89 12.28 -12.41
N GLY A 427 -15.83 11.89 -11.57
CA GLY A 427 -15.66 10.75 -10.65
C GLY A 427 -15.33 9.48 -11.40
N ARG A 428 -16.24 9.04 -12.28
CA ARG A 428 -16.05 7.82 -13.07
C ARG A 428 -15.03 8.03 -14.19
N GLY A 429 -15.18 9.07 -15.01
CA GLY A 429 -14.33 9.28 -16.18
C GLY A 429 -12.84 9.52 -15.86
N LEU A 430 -12.50 10.29 -14.83
CA LEU A 430 -11.09 10.48 -14.42
C LEU A 430 -10.52 9.22 -13.76
N SER A 431 -11.33 8.45 -13.04
CA SER A 431 -10.89 7.15 -12.50
C SER A 431 -10.59 6.16 -13.63
N GLU A 432 -11.52 6.01 -14.59
CA GLU A 432 -11.38 5.09 -15.73
C GLU A 432 -10.17 5.41 -16.61
N SER A 433 -9.93 6.70 -16.87
CA SER A 433 -8.81 7.15 -17.72
C SER A 433 -7.49 7.31 -16.97
N GLY A 434 -7.48 7.10 -15.65
CA GLY A 434 -6.35 7.48 -14.80
C GLY A 434 -6.08 8.99 -14.78
N GLY A 435 -7.05 9.83 -15.16
CA GLY A 435 -6.95 11.28 -15.35
C GLY A 435 -6.56 12.10 -14.11
N TRP A 436 -6.60 11.51 -12.92
CA TRP A 436 -6.17 12.12 -11.65
C TRP A 436 -5.24 11.21 -10.83
N ASP A 437 -4.45 11.82 -9.96
CA ASP A 437 -3.53 11.21 -8.99
C ASP A 437 -4.09 11.41 -7.58
N LEU A 438 -4.49 10.30 -6.95
CA LEU A 438 -5.06 10.26 -5.60
C LEU A 438 -4.10 9.64 -4.58
N ALA A 439 -2.86 9.33 -4.97
CA ALA A 439 -1.93 8.56 -4.14
C ALA A 439 -1.46 9.31 -2.89
N MET A 440 -1.34 10.64 -2.99
CA MET A 440 -0.83 11.52 -1.92
C MET A 440 -1.91 12.43 -1.32
N MET A 441 -3.18 12.07 -1.50
CA MET A 441 -4.32 12.85 -0.99
C MET A 441 -4.46 12.66 0.52
N ASP A 442 -4.66 13.75 1.26
CA ASP A 442 -4.98 13.67 2.70
C ASP A 442 -6.31 12.94 2.90
N ASN A 443 -6.46 12.12 3.94
CA ASN A 443 -7.67 11.31 4.19
C ASN A 443 -8.13 10.50 2.95
N ALA A 444 -7.16 9.93 2.21
CA ALA A 444 -7.44 9.21 0.97
C ALA A 444 -8.44 8.06 1.14
N ASP A 445 -8.30 7.24 2.19
CA ASP A 445 -9.21 6.11 2.42
C ASP A 445 -10.65 6.56 2.66
N THR A 446 -10.85 7.60 3.47
CA THR A 446 -12.18 8.17 3.76
C THR A 446 -12.83 8.75 2.50
N THR A 447 -12.08 9.56 1.73
CA THR A 447 -12.58 10.18 0.50
C THR A 447 -12.90 9.12 -0.56
N VAL A 448 -12.05 8.09 -0.69
CA VAL A 448 -12.28 6.98 -1.63
C VAL A 448 -13.47 6.14 -1.19
N ALA A 449 -13.61 5.86 0.12
CA ALA A 449 -14.79 5.18 0.62
C ALA A 449 -16.07 5.93 0.21
N GLN A 450 -16.09 7.26 0.31
CA GLN A 450 -17.20 8.08 -0.16
C GLN A 450 -17.38 8.09 -1.69
N LEU A 451 -16.30 8.07 -2.48
CA LEU A 451 -16.39 7.99 -3.95
C LEU A 451 -17.07 6.69 -4.43
N LEU A 452 -16.92 5.60 -3.69
CA LEU A 452 -17.47 4.28 -4.04
C LEU A 452 -18.94 4.08 -3.60
N GLU A 453 -19.53 5.04 -2.89
CA GLU A 453 -20.88 4.92 -2.35
C GLU A 453 -22.02 5.25 -3.32
N PRO A 454 -21.94 6.32 -4.15
CA PRO A 454 -23.07 6.71 -4.96
C PRO A 454 -23.44 5.66 -5.99
N ARG A 455 -24.73 5.35 -6.01
CA ARG A 455 -25.32 4.49 -7.02
C ARG A 455 -25.88 5.32 -8.17
N TRP A 456 -26.03 4.70 -9.33
CA TRP A 456 -26.72 5.30 -10.47
C TRP A 456 -27.75 4.36 -11.07
N ASP A 457 -28.71 4.97 -11.74
CA ASP A 457 -29.67 4.33 -12.62
C ASP A 457 -30.03 5.27 -13.78
N THR A 458 -31.05 4.91 -14.54
CA THR A 458 -31.58 5.74 -15.62
C THR A 458 -33.01 6.17 -15.33
N ASP A 459 -33.32 7.42 -15.64
CA ASP A 459 -34.71 7.88 -15.66
C ASP A 459 -35.49 7.24 -16.84
N PRO A 460 -36.84 7.41 -16.92
CA PRO A 460 -37.62 6.86 -18.03
C PRO A 460 -37.24 7.38 -19.43
N LYS A 461 -36.45 8.46 -19.51
CA LYS A 461 -35.92 9.02 -20.77
C LYS A 461 -34.52 8.48 -21.09
N GLY A 462 -34.00 7.52 -20.31
CA GLY A 462 -32.69 6.92 -20.49
C GLY A 462 -31.53 7.79 -19.99
N ARG A 463 -31.81 8.90 -19.29
CA ARG A 463 -30.77 9.81 -18.78
C ARG A 463 -30.21 9.27 -17.48
N ILE A 464 -28.91 9.40 -17.31
CA ILE A 464 -28.18 8.98 -16.12
C ILE A 464 -28.62 9.82 -14.92
N ARG A 465 -29.04 9.13 -13.87
CA ARG A 465 -29.36 9.67 -12.56
C ARG A 465 -28.42 9.08 -11.52
N VAL A 466 -27.83 9.95 -10.72
CA VAL A 466 -27.01 9.58 -9.56
C VAL A 466 -27.84 9.74 -8.29
N GLU A 467 -27.71 8.80 -7.36
CA GLU A 467 -28.36 8.78 -6.04
C GLU A 467 -28.18 10.14 -5.33
N LYS A 468 -29.26 10.63 -4.73
CA LYS A 468 -29.23 11.95 -4.07
C LYS A 468 -28.47 11.88 -2.75
N LYS A 469 -27.87 13.01 -2.35
CA LYS A 469 -27.14 13.15 -1.08
C LYS A 469 -27.97 12.68 0.13
N ASP A 470 -29.24 13.09 0.19
CA ASP A 470 -30.16 12.67 1.27
C ASP A 470 -30.46 11.16 1.29
N GLU A 471 -30.47 10.50 0.12
CA GLU A 471 -30.69 9.05 0.02
C GLU A 471 -29.47 8.28 0.49
N ILE A 472 -28.27 8.74 0.11
CA ILE A 472 -26.99 8.22 0.63
C ILE A 472 -26.95 8.36 2.15
N ARG A 473 -27.32 9.53 2.69
CA ARG A 473 -27.37 9.77 4.14
C ARG A 473 -28.37 8.86 4.84
N LYS A 474 -29.55 8.64 4.28
CA LYS A 474 -30.54 7.69 4.85
C LYS A 474 -30.01 6.25 4.88
N ARG A 475 -29.21 5.86 3.88
CA ARG A 475 -28.64 4.52 3.76
C ARG A 475 -27.42 4.30 4.67
N LEU A 476 -26.57 5.31 4.83
CA LEU A 476 -25.25 5.18 5.47
C LEU A 476 -25.10 5.97 6.77
N GLY A 477 -26.06 6.82 7.11
CA GLY A 477 -26.00 7.73 8.26
C GLY A 477 -25.13 8.98 8.04
N ARG A 478 -24.54 9.16 6.84
CA ARG A 478 -23.63 10.28 6.53
C ARG A 478 -23.62 10.67 5.05
N SER A 479 -23.11 11.86 4.77
CA SER A 479 -22.99 12.42 3.42
C SER A 479 -21.59 12.20 2.80
N PRO A 480 -21.45 12.19 1.46
CA PRO A 480 -20.18 12.03 0.77
C PRO A 480 -19.44 13.37 0.56
N ASP A 481 -19.29 14.17 1.61
CA ASP A 481 -18.86 15.58 1.51
C ASP A 481 -17.43 15.75 0.98
N ASN A 482 -16.52 14.85 1.36
CA ASN A 482 -15.14 14.81 0.88
C ASN A 482 -15.07 14.49 -0.61
N ALA A 483 -15.89 13.54 -1.07
CA ALA A 483 -15.95 13.20 -2.49
C ALA A 483 -16.60 14.33 -3.32
N ASP A 484 -17.69 14.95 -2.83
CA ASP A 484 -18.32 16.08 -3.51
C ASP A 484 -17.35 17.28 -3.61
N ALA A 485 -16.64 17.63 -2.54
CA ALA A 485 -15.60 18.67 -2.56
C ALA A 485 -14.45 18.35 -3.52
N LEU A 486 -13.98 17.09 -3.57
CA LEU A 486 -12.97 16.65 -4.54
C LEU A 486 -13.46 16.86 -5.97
N LEU A 487 -14.69 16.43 -6.30
CA LEU A 487 -15.23 16.58 -7.64
C LEU A 487 -15.40 18.06 -8.03
N LEU A 488 -15.80 18.93 -7.10
CA LEU A 488 -15.85 20.38 -7.31
C LEU A 488 -14.46 20.96 -7.59
N ALA A 489 -13.41 20.48 -6.92
CA ALA A 489 -12.04 20.93 -7.17
C ALA A 489 -11.62 20.62 -8.63
N TYR A 490 -12.10 19.50 -9.18
CA TYR A 490 -11.82 19.10 -10.55
C TYR A 490 -12.78 19.69 -11.61
N TYR A 491 -13.90 20.27 -11.18
CA TYR A 491 -14.88 20.87 -12.06
C TYR A 491 -14.35 22.14 -12.75
N SER A 492 -14.60 22.25 -14.06
CA SER A 492 -14.27 23.42 -14.86
C SER A 492 -15.49 23.83 -15.67
N ALA A 493 -16.10 24.97 -15.29
CA ALA A 493 -17.23 25.52 -16.01
C ALA A 493 -16.74 26.13 -17.35
N GLY A 494 -17.24 25.62 -18.48
CA GLY A 494 -17.15 26.32 -19.77
C GLY A 494 -15.78 26.38 -20.46
N ARG A 495 -14.76 25.62 -20.02
CA ARG A 495 -13.56 25.38 -20.85
C ARG A 495 -13.75 24.10 -21.66
N PRO A 496 -13.49 24.09 -22.99
CA PRO A 496 -13.53 22.86 -23.76
C PRO A 496 -12.62 21.85 -23.06
N ARG A 497 -13.12 20.61 -22.87
CA ARG A 497 -12.39 19.47 -22.30
C ARG A 497 -10.93 19.57 -22.75
N VAL A 498 -10.03 19.88 -21.83
CA VAL A 498 -8.60 19.80 -22.11
C VAL A 498 -8.38 18.36 -22.56
N ARG A 499 -8.09 18.17 -23.85
CA ARG A 499 -7.63 16.88 -24.35
C ARG A 499 -6.30 16.64 -23.65
N TRP A 500 -6.35 15.83 -22.60
CA TRP A 500 -5.16 15.21 -22.03
C TRP A 500 -4.64 14.28 -23.13
N LEU A 501 -3.61 14.73 -23.85
CA LEU A 501 -2.85 13.91 -24.78
C LEU A 501 -2.02 12.88 -24.00
#